data_AF-A0AAD8KSJ1-F1
#
_entry.id   AF-A0AAD8KSJ1-F1
#
_cell.length_a   1.000
_cell.length_b   1.000
_cell.length_c   1.000
_cell.angle_alpha   90.00
_cell.angle_beta   90.00
_cell.angle_gamma   90.00
#
_symmetry.space_group_name_H-M   'P 1'
#
loop_
_entity.id
_entity.type
_entity.pdbx_description
1 polymer ?
#
loop_
_entity_poly.entity_id
_entity_poly.type
_entity_poly.pdbx_seq_one_letter_code
_entity_poly.pdbx_strand_id
1 'polypeptide(L)'
;MQRRRHLLLQNFSPAVTSFSSLVVYLRRHAVSLRMTESMYGEELLSMTCNVLVQLFWRTKYVGYLLEAIMVLDLGLKIRSYVWQYKILLLHLCFYWNAPSLAYEWYKSLDVKNILLETVSHHIFPQMLTSTLLVDISDVMKGYLKFMDDHFKESADLTFLAYRHRNYSKVIEIVQFKERLQQSNQYLTAKVESSILQLKRKANSIEEAESVLESLYYGSDFVESKTTSWDCMKKFPIILEKAD
;
A
#
# COMPACT_ATOMS: atom_id res chain seq x y z
N MET A 1 -14.03 -40.09 -45.65
CA MET A 1 -14.05 -38.64 -45.33
C MET A 1 -14.87 -38.36 -44.04
N GLN A 2 -14.65 -39.11 -42.94
CA GLN A 2 -15.59 -39.05 -41.80
C GLN A 2 -14.99 -39.52 -40.46
N ARG A 3 -13.69 -39.28 -40.20
CA ARG A 3 -13.02 -39.70 -38.95
C ARG A 3 -12.00 -38.69 -38.38
N ARG A 4 -12.12 -37.40 -38.73
CA ARG A 4 -11.23 -36.34 -38.18
C ARG A 4 -11.95 -35.17 -37.51
N ARG A 5 -13.28 -35.20 -37.38
CA ARG A 5 -14.02 -34.18 -36.61
C ARG A 5 -14.28 -34.54 -35.14
N HIS A 6 -13.97 -35.77 -34.72
CA HIS A 6 -14.18 -36.22 -33.34
C HIS A 6 -13.00 -35.97 -32.38
N LEU A 7 -11.88 -35.43 -32.86
CA LEU A 7 -10.66 -35.22 -32.07
C LEU A 7 -10.35 -33.75 -31.75
N LEU A 8 -11.28 -32.82 -32.02
CA LEU A 8 -11.13 -31.40 -31.67
C LEU A 8 -12.03 -30.95 -30.52
N LEU A 9 -12.54 -31.90 -29.72
CA LEU A 9 -13.23 -31.62 -28.45
C LEU A 9 -12.63 -32.40 -27.26
N GLN A 10 -11.42 -32.94 -27.41
CA GLN A 10 -10.76 -33.73 -26.36
C GLN A 10 -9.44 -33.12 -25.86
N ASN A 11 -9.16 -31.87 -26.24
CA ASN A 11 -8.05 -31.07 -25.71
C ASN A 11 -8.54 -29.85 -24.90
N PHE A 12 -9.79 -29.86 -24.44
CA PHE A 12 -10.18 -28.96 -23.35
C PHE A 12 -9.65 -29.58 -22.06
N SER A 13 -8.55 -29.02 -21.58
CA SER A 13 -7.88 -29.38 -20.33
C SER A 13 -8.90 -29.62 -19.20
N PRO A 14 -8.75 -30.68 -18.37
CA PRO A 14 -9.64 -30.99 -17.26
C PRO A 14 -9.75 -29.87 -16.19
N ALA A 15 -8.94 -28.82 -16.31
CA ALA A 15 -9.05 -27.62 -15.48
C ALA A 15 -10.36 -26.83 -15.73
N VAL A 16 -10.93 -26.86 -16.95
CA VAL A 16 -12.11 -26.04 -17.28
C VAL A 16 -13.41 -26.67 -16.77
N THR A 17 -13.48 -28.00 -16.65
CA THR A 17 -14.62 -28.67 -16.00
C THR A 17 -14.58 -28.51 -14.48
N SER A 18 -13.38 -28.44 -13.88
CA SER A 18 -13.22 -28.04 -12.47
C SER A 18 -13.65 -26.59 -12.22
N PHE A 19 -13.40 -25.69 -13.19
CA PHE A 19 -13.77 -24.26 -13.16
C PHE A 19 -15.28 -24.02 -12.96
N SER A 20 -16.11 -24.86 -13.58
CA SER A 20 -17.56 -24.84 -13.40
C SER A 20 -17.96 -25.44 -12.04
N SER A 21 -17.41 -26.61 -11.70
CA SER A 21 -17.81 -27.34 -10.50
C SER A 21 -17.40 -26.63 -9.20
N LEU A 22 -16.21 -26.06 -9.08
CA LEU A 22 -15.74 -25.38 -7.86
C LEU A 22 -16.45 -24.03 -7.66
N VAL A 23 -16.69 -23.27 -8.74
CA VAL A 23 -17.48 -22.03 -8.69
C VAL A 23 -18.94 -22.31 -8.40
N VAL A 24 -19.55 -23.35 -8.99
CA VAL A 24 -20.92 -23.77 -8.68
C VAL A 24 -21.02 -24.32 -7.26
N TYR A 25 -20.00 -25.05 -6.79
CA TYR A 25 -19.93 -25.58 -5.43
C TYR A 25 -19.77 -24.45 -4.41
N LEU A 26 -18.86 -23.49 -4.63
CA LEU A 26 -18.72 -22.28 -3.81
C LEU A 26 -19.99 -21.41 -3.87
N ARG A 27 -20.62 -21.24 -5.03
CA ARG A 27 -21.88 -20.49 -5.14
C ARG A 27 -23.04 -21.17 -4.40
N ARG A 28 -23.08 -22.51 -4.39
CA ARG A 28 -24.12 -23.30 -3.71
C ARG A 28 -23.84 -23.44 -2.20
N HIS A 29 -22.57 -23.53 -1.77
CA HIS A 29 -22.19 -23.59 -0.36
C HIS A 29 -22.06 -22.23 0.31
N ALA A 30 -21.67 -21.17 -0.39
CA ALA A 30 -21.61 -19.81 0.17
C ALA A 30 -23.00 -19.29 0.57
N VAL A 31 -24.06 -19.76 -0.08
CA VAL A 31 -25.45 -19.50 0.34
C VAL A 31 -25.79 -20.24 1.65
N SER A 32 -25.18 -21.41 1.90
CA SER A 32 -25.36 -22.21 3.12
C SER A 32 -24.49 -21.73 4.30
N LEU A 33 -23.28 -21.19 4.04
CA LEU A 33 -22.38 -20.59 5.02
C LEU A 33 -22.85 -19.22 5.55
N ARG A 34 -23.97 -18.69 5.04
CA ARG A 34 -24.53 -17.40 5.45
C ARG A 34 -25.04 -17.35 6.90
N MET A 35 -25.22 -18.49 7.58
CA MET A 35 -26.08 -18.53 8.78
C MET A 35 -25.42 -19.05 10.07
N THR A 36 -24.34 -19.84 10.07
CA THR A 36 -23.97 -20.54 11.33
C THR A 36 -22.54 -20.43 11.86
N GLU A 37 -21.50 -20.14 11.08
CA GLU A 37 -20.15 -19.96 11.67
C GLU A 37 -19.35 -18.88 10.96
N SER A 38 -19.52 -17.64 11.42
CA SER A 38 -18.96 -16.44 10.79
C SER A 38 -17.43 -16.38 10.76
N MET A 39 -16.72 -17.10 11.63
CA MET A 39 -15.25 -17.08 11.69
C MET A 39 -14.59 -18.01 10.68
N TYR A 40 -15.01 -19.27 10.57
CA TYR A 40 -14.34 -20.26 9.72
C TYR A 40 -14.49 -20.00 8.23
N GLY A 41 -15.59 -19.37 7.80
CA GLY A 41 -15.80 -19.04 6.40
C GLY A 41 -14.77 -18.04 5.84
N GLU A 42 -14.27 -17.13 6.68
CA GLU A 42 -13.34 -16.08 6.23
C GLU A 42 -11.93 -16.63 6.02
N GLU A 43 -11.46 -17.44 6.97
CA GLU A 43 -10.16 -18.11 6.92
C GLU A 43 -10.12 -19.14 5.79
N LEU A 44 -11.22 -19.85 5.55
CA LEU A 44 -11.29 -20.83 4.45
C LEU A 44 -11.18 -20.16 3.09
N LEU A 45 -11.82 -19.01 2.89
CA LEU A 45 -11.76 -18.28 1.62
C LEU A 45 -10.36 -17.72 1.35
N SER A 46 -9.71 -17.15 2.39
CA SER A 46 -8.34 -16.65 2.27
C SER A 46 -7.35 -17.80 2.01
N MET A 47 -7.51 -18.93 2.69
CA MET A 47 -6.71 -20.13 2.48
C MET A 47 -6.88 -20.69 1.07
N THR A 48 -8.12 -20.74 0.56
CA THR A 48 -8.42 -21.16 -0.82
C THR A 48 -7.72 -20.25 -1.83
N CYS A 49 -7.78 -18.93 -1.65
CA CYS A 49 -7.08 -18.00 -2.52
C CYS A 49 -5.56 -18.16 -2.47
N ASN A 50 -4.99 -18.34 -1.28
CA ASN A 50 -3.56 -18.58 -1.13
C ASN A 50 -3.12 -19.87 -1.83
N VAL A 51 -3.89 -20.95 -1.73
CA VAL A 51 -3.61 -22.21 -2.44
C VAL A 51 -3.70 -22.01 -3.96
N LEU A 52 -4.73 -21.32 -4.46
CA LEU A 52 -4.87 -21.01 -5.89
C LEU A 52 -3.69 -20.18 -6.41
N VAL A 53 -3.24 -19.18 -5.64
CA VAL A 53 -2.06 -18.38 -5.98
C VAL A 53 -0.79 -19.24 -5.98
N GLN A 54 -0.60 -20.12 -4.99
CA GLN A 54 0.54 -21.04 -4.98
C GLN A 54 0.52 -22.01 -6.17
N LEU A 55 -0.65 -22.52 -6.55
CA LEU A 55 -0.84 -23.37 -7.73
C LEU A 55 -0.51 -22.60 -9.01
N PHE A 56 -0.92 -21.34 -9.10
CA PHE A 56 -0.52 -20.44 -10.19
C PHE A 56 1.00 -20.30 -10.29
N TRP A 57 1.70 -20.09 -9.17
CA TRP A 57 3.16 -19.97 -9.19
C TRP A 57 3.87 -21.23 -9.68
N ARG A 58 3.34 -22.41 -9.34
CA ARG A 58 3.89 -23.71 -9.75
C ARG A 58 3.57 -24.08 -11.19
N THR A 59 2.36 -23.79 -11.66
CA THR A 59 1.86 -24.29 -12.95
C THR A 59 1.86 -23.25 -14.06
N LYS A 60 1.90 -21.96 -13.70
CA LYS A 60 1.76 -20.80 -14.59
C LYS A 60 0.46 -20.77 -15.40
N TYR A 61 -0.55 -21.56 -15.04
CA TYR A 61 -1.86 -21.50 -15.68
C TYR A 61 -2.67 -20.32 -15.17
N VAL A 62 -2.95 -19.37 -16.06
CA VAL A 62 -3.72 -18.14 -15.81
C VAL A 62 -5.13 -18.43 -15.29
N GLY A 63 -5.69 -19.61 -15.56
CA GLY A 63 -7.01 -20.01 -15.07
C GLY A 63 -7.14 -19.96 -13.54
N TYR A 64 -6.13 -20.43 -12.81
CA TYR A 64 -6.14 -20.41 -11.33
C TYR A 64 -6.08 -19.01 -10.76
N LEU A 65 -5.41 -18.09 -11.45
CA LEU A 65 -5.34 -16.69 -11.07
C LEU A 65 -6.69 -16.00 -11.24
N LEU A 66 -7.36 -16.25 -12.38
CA LEU A 66 -8.69 -15.70 -12.63
C LEU A 66 -9.74 -16.28 -11.67
N GLU A 67 -9.61 -17.57 -11.32
CA GLU A 67 -10.43 -18.20 -10.29
C GLU A 67 -10.24 -17.54 -8.92
N ALA A 68 -8.99 -17.26 -8.52
CA ALA A 68 -8.71 -16.55 -7.28
C ALA A 68 -9.36 -15.15 -7.24
N ILE A 69 -9.30 -14.40 -8.35
CA ILE A 69 -9.95 -13.08 -8.46
C ILE A 69 -11.48 -13.21 -8.35
N MET A 70 -12.08 -14.18 -9.04
CA MET A 70 -13.54 -14.41 -8.99
C MET A 70 -14.02 -14.82 -7.60
N VAL A 71 -13.26 -15.67 -6.92
CA VAL A 71 -13.55 -16.10 -5.55
C VAL A 71 -13.49 -14.92 -4.57
N LEU A 72 -12.51 -14.02 -4.72
CA LEU A 72 -12.39 -12.80 -3.92
C LEU A 72 -13.50 -11.79 -4.20
N ASP A 73 -13.85 -11.56 -5.47
CA ASP A 73 -14.95 -10.64 -5.83
C ASP A 73 -16.30 -11.14 -5.30
N LEU A 74 -16.54 -12.45 -5.37
CA LEU A 74 -17.71 -13.07 -4.73
C LEU A 74 -17.67 -12.92 -3.20
N GLY A 75 -16.50 -13.12 -2.59
CA GLY A 75 -16.27 -12.90 -1.17
C GLY A 75 -16.63 -11.48 -0.73
N LEU A 76 -16.18 -10.48 -1.49
CA LEU A 76 -16.47 -9.06 -1.24
C LEU A 76 -17.95 -8.70 -1.41
N LYS A 77 -18.65 -9.33 -2.36
CA LYS A 77 -20.11 -9.16 -2.55
C LYS A 77 -20.92 -9.72 -1.40
N ILE A 78 -20.45 -10.79 -0.76
CA ILE A 78 -21.10 -11.39 0.41
C ILE A 78 -20.71 -10.61 1.67
N ARG A 79 -19.44 -10.18 1.78
CA ARG A 79 -18.88 -9.47 2.93
C ARG A 79 -18.01 -8.30 2.46
N SER A 80 -18.58 -7.11 2.46
CA SER A 80 -17.92 -5.89 1.98
C SER A 80 -16.83 -5.33 2.91
N TYR A 81 -16.73 -5.84 4.15
CA TYR A 81 -15.95 -5.22 5.23
C TYR A 81 -14.56 -5.83 5.48
N VAL A 82 -14.20 -6.93 4.81
CA VAL A 82 -12.91 -7.60 5.04
C VAL A 82 -11.80 -6.93 4.24
N TRP A 83 -10.93 -6.19 4.93
CA TRP A 83 -9.81 -5.46 4.32
C TRP A 83 -8.75 -6.40 3.70
N GLN A 84 -8.56 -7.59 4.26
CA GLN A 84 -7.60 -8.58 3.77
C GLN A 84 -7.90 -8.99 2.32
N TYR A 85 -9.18 -9.16 1.97
CA TYR A 85 -9.59 -9.49 0.61
C TYR A 85 -9.33 -8.35 -0.35
N LYS A 86 -9.57 -7.10 0.09
CA LYS A 86 -9.29 -5.91 -0.73
C LYS A 86 -7.80 -5.79 -1.05
N ILE A 87 -6.92 -6.00 -0.06
CA ILE A 87 -5.47 -5.97 -0.28
C ILE A 87 -5.04 -7.11 -1.20
N LEU A 88 -5.50 -8.35 -0.96
CA LEU A 88 -5.14 -9.49 -1.80
C LEU A 88 -5.61 -9.29 -3.26
N LEU A 89 -6.82 -8.76 -3.43
CA LEU A 89 -7.37 -8.44 -4.75
C LEU A 89 -6.58 -7.32 -5.43
N LEU A 90 -6.16 -6.30 -4.69
CA LEU A 90 -5.28 -5.25 -5.18
C LEU A 90 -3.97 -5.83 -5.73
N HIS A 91 -3.29 -6.71 -4.98
CA HIS A 91 -2.08 -7.39 -5.46
C HIS A 91 -2.30 -8.22 -6.72
N LEU A 92 -3.41 -8.95 -6.78
CA LEU A 92 -3.78 -9.77 -7.94
C LEU A 92 -4.11 -8.90 -9.17
N CYS A 93 -4.79 -7.77 -8.99
CA CYS A 93 -5.10 -6.83 -10.06
C CYS A 93 -3.84 -6.17 -10.63
N PHE A 94 -2.88 -5.80 -9.78
CA PHE A 94 -1.58 -5.32 -10.24
C PHE A 94 -0.80 -6.40 -11.00
N TYR A 95 -0.85 -7.65 -10.54
CA TYR A 95 -0.25 -8.77 -11.28
C TYR A 95 -0.92 -9.00 -12.64
N TRP A 96 -2.23 -8.81 -12.74
CA TRP A 96 -2.98 -8.86 -14.01
C TRP A 96 -2.69 -7.65 -14.92
N ASN A 97 -1.83 -6.71 -14.51
CA ASN A 97 -1.56 -5.44 -15.19
C ASN A 97 -2.83 -4.59 -15.42
N ALA A 98 -3.76 -4.61 -14.46
CA ALA A 98 -4.95 -3.76 -14.46
C ALA A 98 -4.86 -2.68 -13.34
N PRO A 99 -3.98 -1.68 -13.48
CA PRO A 99 -3.74 -0.68 -12.43
C PRO A 99 -4.94 0.23 -12.16
N SER A 100 -5.77 0.50 -13.18
CA SER A 100 -6.99 1.31 -13.03
C SER A 100 -8.01 0.65 -12.09
N LEU A 101 -8.25 -0.66 -12.27
CA LEU A 101 -9.13 -1.43 -11.39
C LEU A 101 -8.57 -1.49 -9.96
N ALA A 102 -7.26 -1.70 -9.82
CA ALA A 102 -6.61 -1.73 -8.52
C ALA A 102 -6.76 -0.39 -7.77
N TYR A 103 -6.72 0.74 -8.49
CA TYR A 103 -6.91 2.07 -7.92
C TYR A 103 -8.33 2.29 -7.38
N GLU A 104 -9.36 1.81 -8.06
CA GLU A 104 -10.74 1.88 -7.56
C GLU A 104 -10.91 1.11 -6.24
N TRP A 105 -10.31 -0.08 -6.16
CA TRP A 105 -10.32 -0.88 -4.93
C TRP A 105 -9.54 -0.21 -3.80
N TYR A 106 -8.43 0.44 -4.10
CA TYR A 106 -7.71 1.26 -3.12
C TYR A 106 -8.56 2.40 -2.59
N LYS A 107 -9.25 3.14 -3.46
CA LYS A 107 -10.17 4.20 -3.06
C LYS A 107 -11.28 3.68 -2.14
N SER A 108 -11.74 2.44 -2.37
CA SER A 108 -12.72 1.77 -1.51
C SER A 108 -12.19 1.33 -0.13
N LEU A 109 -10.86 1.30 0.06
CA LEU A 109 -10.23 0.94 1.32
C LEU A 109 -10.23 2.12 2.32
N ASP A 110 -10.40 3.36 1.83
CA ASP A 110 -10.45 4.60 2.62
C ASP A 110 -9.33 4.68 3.67
N VAL A 111 -8.10 4.49 3.21
CA VAL A 111 -6.91 4.47 4.07
C VAL A 111 -6.64 5.86 4.63
N LYS A 112 -6.69 5.97 5.97
CA LYS A 112 -6.53 7.24 6.69
C LYS A 112 -5.36 7.21 7.66
N ASN A 113 -4.77 8.39 7.88
CA ASN A 113 -3.76 8.65 8.90
C ASN A 113 -2.56 7.69 8.81
N ILE A 114 -2.14 7.11 9.94
CA ILE A 114 -1.01 6.19 10.03
C ILE A 114 -1.20 4.91 9.20
N LEU A 115 -2.43 4.54 8.81
CA LEU A 115 -2.60 3.42 7.89
C LEU A 115 -2.06 3.76 6.50
N LEU A 116 -2.02 5.04 6.13
CA LEU A 116 -1.44 5.46 4.86
C LEU A 116 0.04 5.09 4.85
N GLU A 117 0.76 5.31 5.94
CA GLU A 117 2.15 4.89 6.09
C GLU A 117 2.31 3.38 5.92
N THR A 118 1.50 2.60 6.63
CA THR A 118 1.66 1.14 6.66
C THR A 118 1.17 0.48 5.36
N VAL A 119 0.16 1.00 4.67
CA VAL A 119 -0.45 0.36 3.48
C VAL A 119 0.15 0.87 2.17
N SER A 120 0.74 2.07 2.14
CA SER A 120 1.30 2.66 0.90
C SER A 120 2.33 1.78 0.20
N HIS A 121 3.06 0.95 0.95
CA HIS A 121 4.04 0.03 0.39
C HIS A 121 3.45 -0.99 -0.60
N HIS A 122 2.17 -1.33 -0.48
CA HIS A 122 1.50 -2.24 -1.41
C HIS A 122 1.22 -1.59 -2.77
N ILE A 123 1.15 -0.26 -2.81
CA ILE A 123 0.58 0.48 -3.93
C ILE A 123 1.66 1.23 -4.69
N PHE A 124 2.55 1.94 -3.98
CA PHE A 124 3.56 2.79 -4.62
C PHE A 124 4.43 2.03 -5.62
N PRO A 125 5.07 0.89 -5.31
CA PRO A 125 5.96 0.23 -6.26
C PRO A 125 5.22 -0.24 -7.53
N GLN A 126 3.99 -0.74 -7.36
CA GLN A 126 3.21 -1.32 -8.44
C GLN A 126 2.59 -0.24 -9.32
N MET A 127 2.13 0.87 -8.74
CA MET A 127 1.61 1.99 -9.51
C MET A 127 2.71 2.77 -10.23
N LEU A 128 3.89 2.98 -9.63
CA LEU A 128 5.00 3.71 -10.27
C LEU A 128 5.49 3.06 -11.57
N THR A 129 5.30 1.75 -11.69
CA THR A 129 5.60 0.99 -12.91
C THR A 129 4.52 1.16 -14.00
N SER A 130 3.35 1.68 -13.65
CA SER A 130 2.19 1.81 -14.54
C SER A 130 2.11 3.18 -15.24
N THR A 131 1.30 3.26 -16.29
CA THR A 131 1.08 4.48 -17.08
C THR A 131 0.18 5.52 -16.40
N LEU A 132 -0.35 5.24 -15.20
CA LEU A 132 -1.34 6.07 -14.49
C LEU A 132 -0.70 7.24 -13.72
N LEU A 133 0.11 8.06 -14.39
CA LEU A 133 0.97 9.05 -13.73
C LEU A 133 0.22 10.17 -12.99
N VAL A 134 -1.02 10.48 -13.40
CA VAL A 134 -1.82 11.56 -12.79
C VAL A 134 -2.34 11.14 -11.41
N ASP A 135 -3.04 10.02 -11.33
CA ASP A 135 -3.62 9.53 -10.07
C ASP A 135 -2.52 9.23 -9.04
N ILE A 136 -1.37 8.71 -9.48
CA ILE A 136 -0.20 8.49 -8.61
C ILE A 136 0.29 9.79 -8.01
N SER A 137 0.37 10.85 -8.82
CA SER A 137 0.83 12.15 -8.34
C SER A 137 -0.10 12.73 -7.27
N ASP A 138 -1.39 12.48 -7.37
CA ASP A 138 -2.37 12.96 -6.39
C ASP A 138 -2.32 12.15 -5.09
N VAL A 139 -2.20 10.82 -5.17
CA VAL A 139 -2.00 9.97 -3.98
C VAL A 139 -0.69 10.34 -3.28
N MET A 140 0.40 10.55 -4.04
CA MET A 140 1.70 10.90 -3.48
C MET A 140 1.68 12.27 -2.80
N LYS A 141 1.01 13.27 -3.41
CA LYS A 141 0.81 14.59 -2.79
C LYS A 141 -0.03 14.49 -1.52
N GLY A 142 -1.09 13.67 -1.53
CA GLY A 142 -1.91 13.42 -0.34
C GLY A 142 -1.10 12.82 0.80
N TYR A 143 -0.21 11.87 0.49
CA TYR A 143 0.71 11.27 1.45
C TYR A 143 1.74 12.25 2.01
N LEU A 144 2.38 13.05 1.15
CA LEU A 144 3.34 14.08 1.59
C LEU A 144 2.66 15.13 2.49
N LYS A 145 1.44 15.55 2.12
CA LYS A 145 0.65 16.47 2.95
C LYS A 145 0.34 15.87 4.32
N PHE A 146 -0.08 14.60 4.37
CA PHE A 146 -0.29 13.90 5.63
C PHE A 146 0.97 13.88 6.50
N MET A 147 2.15 13.68 5.91
CA MET A 147 3.42 13.71 6.65
C MET A 147 3.74 15.10 7.21
N ASP A 148 3.54 16.16 6.43
CA ASP A 148 3.75 17.53 6.87
C ASP A 148 2.79 17.90 8.02
N ASP A 149 1.52 17.55 7.88
CA ASP A 149 0.50 17.76 8.91
C ASP A 149 0.86 16.99 10.19
N HIS A 150 1.30 15.72 10.07
CA HIS A 150 1.74 14.93 11.21
C HIS A 150 2.99 15.52 11.90
N PHE A 151 3.94 16.06 11.14
CA PHE A 151 5.10 16.72 11.74
C PHE A 151 4.73 17.99 12.50
N LYS A 152 3.77 18.76 11.99
CA LYS A 152 3.22 19.93 12.68
C LYS A 152 2.49 19.53 13.97
N GLU A 153 1.57 18.57 13.87
CA GLU A 153 0.84 18.03 15.03
C GLU A 153 1.79 17.45 16.09
N SER A 154 2.88 16.77 15.69
CA SER A 154 3.87 16.23 16.62
C SER A 154 4.57 17.32 17.45
N ALA A 155 4.80 18.50 16.86
CA ALA A 155 5.42 19.63 17.56
C ALA A 155 4.46 20.19 18.63
N ASP A 156 3.18 20.34 18.27
CA ASP A 156 2.13 20.82 19.18
C ASP A 156 1.89 19.83 20.33
N LEU A 157 1.86 18.53 20.03
CA LEU A 157 1.75 17.46 21.04
C LEU A 157 2.94 17.45 21.99
N THR A 158 4.14 17.68 21.47
CA THR A 158 5.35 17.80 22.30
C THR A 158 5.24 18.98 23.26
N PHE A 159 4.84 20.15 22.77
CA PHE A 159 4.62 21.33 23.60
C PHE A 159 3.56 21.11 24.69
N LEU A 160 2.45 20.47 24.32
CA LEU A 160 1.36 20.13 25.24
C LEU A 160 1.83 19.17 26.34
N ALA A 161 2.61 18.15 25.98
CA ALA A 161 3.16 17.18 26.94
C ALA A 161 4.11 17.84 27.96
N TYR A 162 4.94 18.81 27.52
CA TYR A 162 5.75 19.62 28.42
C TYR A 162 4.90 20.43 29.40
N ARG A 163 3.82 21.08 28.91
CA ARG A 163 2.90 21.86 29.77
C ARG A 163 2.25 21.00 30.86
N HIS A 164 1.90 19.75 30.54
CA HIS A 164 1.33 18.80 31.50
C HIS A 164 2.37 18.03 32.33
N ARG A 165 3.67 18.35 32.21
CA ARG A 165 4.78 17.66 32.90
C ARG A 165 4.86 16.16 32.62
N ASN A 166 4.36 15.71 31.46
CA ASN A 166 4.41 14.32 31.05
C ASN A 166 5.64 14.05 30.17
N TYR A 167 6.82 14.05 30.80
CA TYR A 167 8.09 13.91 30.10
C TYR A 167 8.28 12.54 29.43
N SER A 168 7.66 11.49 29.96
CA SER A 168 7.70 10.15 29.34
C SER A 168 7.09 10.16 27.94
N LYS A 169 5.94 10.85 27.77
CA LYS A 169 5.28 10.97 26.47
C LYS A 169 6.04 11.84 25.48
N VAL A 170 6.79 12.83 25.94
CA VAL A 170 7.66 13.63 25.06
C VAL A 170 8.68 12.72 24.35
N ILE A 171 9.30 11.79 25.07
CA ILE A 171 10.29 10.87 24.51
C ILE A 171 9.64 9.97 23.43
N GLU A 172 8.47 9.41 23.73
CA GLU A 172 7.72 8.58 22.76
C GLU A 172 7.37 9.36 21.48
N ILE A 173 6.91 10.61 21.61
CA ILE A 173 6.53 11.46 20.46
C ILE A 173 7.76 11.75 19.59
N VAL A 174 8.88 12.13 20.20
CA VAL A 174 10.13 12.43 19.48
C VAL A 174 10.66 11.18 18.77
N GLN A 175 10.70 10.03 19.45
CA GLN A 175 11.13 8.77 18.84
C GLN A 175 10.22 8.32 17.70
N PHE A 176 8.90 8.52 17.83
CA PHE A 176 7.96 8.20 16.76
C PHE A 176 8.16 9.11 15.55
N LYS A 177 8.35 10.41 15.78
CA LYS A 177 8.67 11.38 14.74
C LYS A 177 9.94 11.01 13.97
N GLU A 178 11.02 10.67 14.68
CA GLU A 178 12.29 10.28 14.06
C GLU A 178 12.14 9.01 13.20
N ARG A 179 11.46 7.99 13.73
CA ARG A 179 11.18 6.75 12.98
C ARG A 179 10.38 7.03 11.71
N LEU A 180 9.38 7.90 11.78
CA LEU A 180 8.56 8.24 10.63
C LEU A 180 9.35 9.04 9.57
N GLN A 181 10.21 9.96 10.00
CA GLN A 181 11.11 10.71 9.10
C GLN A 181 12.12 9.82 8.37
N GLN A 182 12.53 8.70 8.98
CA GLN A 182 13.47 7.74 8.40
C GLN A 182 12.76 6.57 7.69
N SER A 183 11.43 6.61 7.59
CA SER A 183 10.70 5.54 6.93
C SER A 183 11.05 5.47 5.45
N ASN A 184 11.22 4.23 4.96
CA ASN A 184 11.48 3.96 3.56
C ASN A 184 10.35 4.47 2.65
N GLN A 185 9.10 4.41 3.11
CA GLN A 185 7.96 4.89 2.32
C GLN A 185 8.01 6.40 2.13
N TYR A 186 8.39 7.13 3.18
CA TYR A 186 8.55 8.58 3.10
C TYR A 186 9.68 8.99 2.15
N LEU A 187 10.84 8.35 2.26
CA LEU A 187 11.97 8.63 1.38
C LEU A 187 11.64 8.30 -0.08
N THR A 188 11.02 7.14 -0.31
CA THR A 188 10.57 6.71 -1.66
C THR A 188 9.57 7.71 -2.22
N ALA A 189 8.55 8.11 -1.45
CA ALA A 189 7.55 9.07 -1.89
C ALA A 189 8.14 10.43 -2.27
N LYS A 190 9.13 10.93 -1.52
CA LYS A 190 9.82 12.19 -1.81
C LYS A 190 10.60 12.13 -3.13
N VAL A 191 11.38 11.06 -3.32
CA VAL A 191 12.14 10.84 -4.55
C VAL A 191 11.21 10.65 -5.74
N GLU A 192 10.20 9.80 -5.61
CA GLU A 192 9.28 9.46 -6.70
C GLU A 192 8.37 10.63 -7.07
N SER A 193 7.91 11.42 -6.10
CA SER A 193 7.19 12.67 -6.38
C SER A 193 8.02 13.62 -7.25
N SER A 194 9.32 13.73 -6.94
CA SER A 194 10.26 14.57 -7.69
C SER A 194 10.49 14.03 -9.11
N ILE A 195 10.69 12.71 -9.25
CA ILE A 195 10.81 12.04 -10.55
C ILE A 195 9.54 12.21 -11.38
N LEU A 196 8.36 12.10 -10.78
CA LEU A 196 7.07 12.29 -11.46
C LEU A 196 6.88 13.74 -11.95
N GLN A 197 7.28 14.73 -11.14
CA GLN A 197 7.27 16.13 -11.56
C GLN A 197 8.22 16.36 -12.73
N LEU A 198 9.42 15.78 -12.68
CA LEU A 198 10.39 15.86 -13.78
C LEU A 198 9.85 15.19 -15.05
N LYS A 199 9.27 13.98 -14.95
CA LYS A 199 8.64 13.27 -16.07
C LYS A 199 7.52 14.09 -16.72
N ARG A 200 6.73 14.80 -15.92
CA ARG A 200 5.62 15.65 -16.43
C ARG A 200 6.12 16.89 -17.15
N LYS A 201 7.18 17.52 -16.62
CA LYS A 201 7.74 18.77 -17.15
C LYS A 201 8.89 18.57 -18.15
N ALA A 202 9.18 17.32 -18.53
CA ALA A 202 10.27 16.96 -19.43
C ALA A 202 10.15 17.55 -20.86
N ASN A 203 9.00 18.13 -21.20
CA ASN A 203 8.78 18.77 -22.50
C ASN A 203 9.50 20.13 -22.63
N SER A 204 9.91 20.75 -21.52
CA SER A 204 10.67 22.02 -21.49
C SER A 204 11.87 21.91 -20.56
N ILE A 205 13.05 22.27 -21.07
CA ILE A 205 14.32 22.20 -20.32
C ILE A 205 14.32 23.20 -19.16
N GLU A 206 13.81 24.42 -19.38
CA GLU A 206 13.73 25.48 -18.37
C GLU A 206 12.86 25.07 -17.18
N GLU A 207 11.74 24.39 -17.44
CA GLU A 207 10.85 23.89 -16.39
C GLU A 207 11.46 22.73 -15.61
N ALA A 208 12.23 21.87 -16.29
CA ALA A 208 12.96 20.77 -15.65
C ALA A 208 14.07 21.31 -14.73
N GLU A 209 14.80 22.33 -15.16
CA GLU A 209 15.82 23.02 -14.35
C GLU A 209 15.19 23.66 -13.11
N SER A 210 14.03 24.32 -13.24
CA SER A 210 13.32 24.90 -12.08
C SER A 210 12.93 23.86 -11.03
N VAL A 211 12.59 22.63 -11.45
CA VAL A 211 12.28 21.53 -10.53
C VAL A 211 13.55 21.06 -9.86
N LEU A 212 14.65 20.91 -10.60
CA LEU A 212 15.94 20.51 -10.04
C LEU A 212 16.46 21.54 -9.04
N GLU A 213 16.40 22.83 -9.33
CA GLU A 213 16.77 23.89 -8.39
C GLU A 213 15.96 23.79 -7.10
N SER A 214 14.65 23.59 -7.20
CA SER A 214 13.78 23.43 -6.02
C SER A 214 14.16 22.21 -5.15
N LEU A 215 14.76 21.19 -5.76
CA LEU A 215 15.23 19.98 -5.09
C LEU A 215 16.63 20.17 -4.49
N TYR A 216 17.50 20.95 -5.13
CA TYR A 216 18.83 21.27 -4.64
C TYR A 216 18.80 22.09 -3.33
N TYR A 217 17.79 22.93 -3.12
CA TYR A 217 17.55 23.55 -1.81
C TYR A 217 17.26 22.53 -0.67
N GLY A 218 17.02 21.26 -1.00
CA GLY A 218 16.81 20.18 -0.03
C GLY A 218 18.08 19.53 0.51
N SER A 219 19.27 19.78 -0.05
CA SER A 219 20.54 19.28 0.51
C SER A 219 20.92 19.98 1.82
N ASP A 220 20.46 21.22 2.02
CA ASP A 220 20.70 21.98 3.26
C ASP A 220 20.00 21.34 4.48
N PHE A 221 18.96 20.51 4.27
CA PHE A 221 18.26 19.81 5.36
C PHE A 221 19.03 18.60 5.90
N VAL A 222 19.93 18.01 5.10
CA VAL A 222 20.83 16.95 5.59
C VAL A 222 21.91 17.56 6.49
N GLU A 223 22.35 18.78 6.19
CA GLU A 223 23.32 19.54 6.98
C GLU A 223 22.73 20.20 8.23
N SER A 224 21.40 20.38 8.32
CA SER A 224 20.75 20.87 9.54
C SER A 224 20.54 19.77 10.61
N LYS A 225 20.67 18.49 10.26
CA LYS A 225 20.61 17.39 11.25
C LYS A 225 21.87 17.30 12.09
N THR A 226 23.03 17.72 11.58
CA THR A 226 24.28 17.80 12.35
C THR A 226 24.26 18.94 13.37
N THR A 227 23.55 20.03 13.11
CA THR A 227 23.49 21.19 14.02
C THR A 227 22.41 21.08 15.11
N SER A 228 21.37 20.27 14.92
CA SER A 228 20.30 20.11 15.93
C SER A 228 20.74 19.37 17.21
N TRP A 229 21.73 18.45 17.13
CA TRP A 229 22.29 17.78 18.31
C TRP A 229 23.24 18.69 19.10
N ASP A 230 23.86 19.67 18.44
CA ASP A 230 24.72 20.66 19.12
C ASP A 230 23.92 21.70 19.90
N CYS A 231 22.68 22.00 19.49
CA CYS A 231 21.78 22.85 20.27
C CYS A 231 21.33 22.20 21.59
N MET A 232 21.25 20.87 21.67
CA MET A 232 20.94 20.18 22.93
C MET A 232 22.14 20.06 23.89
N LYS A 233 23.38 20.14 23.39
CA LYS A 233 24.59 20.18 24.22
C LYS A 233 24.86 21.56 24.85
N LYS A 234 24.06 22.57 24.53
CA LYS A 234 24.22 23.96 25.00
C LYS A 234 23.35 24.34 26.20
N PHE A 235 22.72 23.36 26.87
CA PHE A 235 22.17 23.57 28.19
C PHE A 235 23.28 23.38 29.24
N PRO A 236 23.77 24.45 29.90
CA PRO A 236 24.70 24.28 31.00
C PRO A 236 23.99 23.48 32.09
N ILE A 237 24.59 22.35 32.43
CA ILE A 237 24.23 21.54 33.59
C ILE A 237 24.45 22.43 34.82
N ILE A 238 23.38 23.01 35.35
CA ILE A 238 23.37 23.60 36.69
C ILE A 238 23.36 22.41 37.67
N LEU A 239 24.54 21.86 37.91
CA LEU A 239 24.85 21.08 39.11
C LEU A 239 26.16 21.63 39.66
N GLU A 240 26.10 22.85 40.20
CA GLU A 240 27.14 23.38 41.06
C GLU A 240 26.73 23.16 42.51
N LYS A 241 27.41 22.19 43.13
CA LYS A 241 27.80 22.09 44.54
C LYS A 241 26.77 22.50 45.60
N ALA A 242 26.15 21.48 46.22
CA ALA A 242 25.94 21.49 47.65
C ALA A 242 27.10 20.70 48.28
N ASP A 243 28.12 21.42 48.74
CA ASP A 243 29.04 21.09 49.83
C ASP A 243 29.65 22.41 50.33
#